data_AF-A0A535E650-F1
#
_entry.id   AF-A0A535E650-F1
#
_cell.length_a   1.000
_cell.length_b   1.000
_cell.length_c   1.000
_cell.angle_alpha   90.00
_cell.angle_beta   90.00
_cell.angle_gamma   90.00
#
_symmetry.space_group_name_H-M   'P 1'
#
loop_
_entity.id
_entity.type
_entity.pdbx_description
1 polymer ?
#
loop_
_entity_poly.entity_id
_entity_poly.type
_entity_poly.pdbx_seq_one_letter_code
_entity_poly.pdbx_strand_id
1 'polypeptide(L)'
;MDTRISAASSSRNRSPVTRCGSRSFRPAATPAGADDAVPLGPFGIDPVIWAPLRLVIAVLLVVGLVFNGALAQIYLERKIQAIIQDRLGPLHTGPWGLLQTFADAIKLLGKEDIRARLTDKWFFLAAPSIVFSPMLASYVVIPFAPGIVGADLNVGLLYMTTLGSMTVLGIVIAGWASNNKYSLIGGLRSAGQLISYEVPQILSLVTVV
;
A
#
# COMPACT_ATOMS: atom_id res chain seq x y z
N MET A 1 -25.71 -13.06 86.64
CA MET A 1 -27.11 -13.31 86.23
C MET A 1 -27.07 -13.80 84.79
N ASP A 2 -27.03 -15.13 84.66
CA ASP A 2 -27.34 -15.85 83.43
C ASP A 2 -28.74 -15.48 82.93
N THR A 3 -28.93 -15.48 81.62
CA THR A 3 -30.11 -16.09 81.01
C THR A 3 -29.82 -16.41 79.55
N ARG A 4 -29.78 -17.72 79.28
CA ARG A 4 -29.99 -18.33 77.97
C ARG A 4 -31.37 -17.95 77.41
N ILE A 5 -31.57 -18.12 76.11
CA ILE A 5 -32.82 -18.37 75.32
C ILE A 5 -32.59 -17.70 73.95
N SER A 6 -32.87 -18.28 72.78
CA SER A 6 -33.27 -19.60 72.34
C SER A 6 -33.16 -19.55 70.82
N ALA A 7 -32.66 -20.62 70.22
CA ALA A 7 -32.77 -20.85 68.78
C ALA A 7 -34.26 -20.81 68.38
N ALA A 8 -34.58 -20.09 67.31
CA ALA A 8 -35.85 -20.20 66.61
C ALA A 8 -35.55 -20.45 65.14
N SER A 9 -35.96 -21.64 64.72
CA SER A 9 -35.79 -22.26 63.42
C SER A 9 -36.40 -21.43 62.30
N SER A 10 -35.56 -20.96 61.37
CA SER A 10 -35.99 -20.57 60.03
C SER A 10 -36.47 -21.82 59.28
N SER A 11 -37.79 -21.95 59.18
CA SER A 11 -38.45 -23.00 58.43
C SER A 11 -38.16 -22.81 56.93
N ARG A 12 -37.51 -23.82 56.38
CA ARG A 12 -37.17 -23.96 54.96
C ARG A 12 -38.44 -23.95 54.12
N ASN A 13 -38.70 -22.84 53.43
CA ASN A 13 -39.59 -22.84 52.28
C ASN A 13 -38.81 -23.45 51.10
N ARG A 14 -38.93 -24.77 50.91
CA ARG A 14 -38.41 -25.45 49.71
C ARG A 14 -39.39 -25.17 48.56
N SER A 15 -39.06 -24.19 47.73
CA SER A 15 -39.56 -24.19 46.35
C SER A 15 -39.06 -25.45 45.65
N PRO A 16 -39.89 -26.13 44.83
CA PRO A 16 -39.40 -27.24 44.04
C PRO A 16 -38.44 -26.66 43.00
N VAL A 17 -37.14 -26.85 43.22
CA VAL A 17 -36.13 -26.68 42.17
C VAL A 17 -36.46 -27.71 41.12
N THR A 18 -37.22 -27.32 40.11
CA THR A 18 -37.38 -28.05 38.87
C THR A 18 -35.97 -28.27 38.34
N ARG A 19 -35.46 -29.50 38.47
CA ARG A 19 -34.25 -29.96 37.78
C ARG A 19 -34.48 -29.74 36.29
N CYS A 20 -34.07 -28.59 35.78
CA CYS A 20 -33.81 -28.45 34.37
C CYS A 20 -32.67 -29.43 34.09
N GLY A 21 -33.02 -30.53 33.43
CA GLY A 21 -32.08 -31.60 33.14
C GLY A 21 -30.84 -31.02 32.49
N SER A 22 -29.68 -31.30 33.08
CA SER A 22 -28.38 -31.10 32.46
C SER A 22 -28.32 -32.01 31.22
N ARG A 23 -28.91 -31.55 30.11
CA ARG A 23 -28.44 -31.97 28.79
C ARG A 23 -27.05 -31.39 28.70
N SER A 24 -26.07 -32.23 29.00
CA SER A 24 -24.71 -32.01 28.57
C SER A 24 -24.79 -31.59 27.11
N PHE A 25 -24.39 -30.36 26.84
CA PHE A 25 -24.22 -29.87 25.49
C PHE A 25 -23.03 -30.65 24.94
N ARG A 26 -23.30 -31.87 24.46
CA ARG A 26 -22.37 -32.57 23.59
C ARG A 26 -22.22 -31.67 22.38
N PRO A 27 -21.04 -31.10 22.10
CA PRO A 27 -20.84 -30.48 20.79
C PRO A 27 -21.17 -31.59 19.78
N ALA A 28 -22.10 -31.29 18.88
CA ALA A 28 -22.37 -32.16 17.75
C ALA A 28 -21.02 -32.42 17.09
N ALA A 29 -20.61 -33.69 17.01
CA ALA A 29 -19.51 -34.08 16.16
C ALA A 29 -19.88 -33.61 14.75
N THR A 30 -19.23 -32.54 14.31
CA THR A 30 -19.23 -32.11 12.93
C THR A 30 -18.82 -33.34 12.10
N PRO A 31 -19.59 -33.73 11.07
CA PRO A 31 -19.17 -34.82 10.21
C PRO A 31 -17.77 -34.50 9.67
N ALA A 32 -16.83 -35.40 9.92
CA ALA A 32 -15.42 -35.31 9.54
C ALA A 32 -15.26 -35.45 8.00
N GLY A 33 -15.70 -34.43 7.27
CA GLY A 33 -15.67 -34.39 5.81
C GLY A 33 -16.39 -33.20 5.18
N ALA A 34 -16.55 -32.08 5.89
CA ALA A 34 -17.13 -30.84 5.33
C ALA A 34 -16.10 -29.68 5.26
N ASP A 35 -14.90 -29.93 5.77
CA ASP A 35 -13.80 -28.99 5.98
C ASP A 35 -12.69 -29.13 4.92
N ASP A 36 -12.80 -30.13 4.04
CA ASP A 36 -11.90 -30.34 2.89
C ASP A 36 -12.35 -29.54 1.66
N ALA A 37 -13.48 -28.84 1.75
CA ALA A 37 -13.85 -27.83 0.78
C ALA A 37 -12.91 -26.64 0.99
N VAL A 38 -11.66 -26.77 0.53
CA VAL A 38 -10.79 -25.63 0.25
C VAL A 38 -11.70 -24.68 -0.52
N PRO A 39 -12.03 -23.50 0.02
CA PRO A 39 -13.12 -22.69 -0.52
C PRO A 39 -12.75 -22.36 -1.95
N LEU A 40 -13.35 -23.09 -2.90
CA LEU A 40 -13.13 -22.94 -4.33
C LEU A 40 -13.27 -21.45 -4.55
N GLY A 41 -12.17 -20.79 -4.92
CA GLY A 41 -12.24 -19.35 -5.07
C GLY A 41 -13.26 -19.04 -6.17
N PRO A 42 -13.71 -17.78 -6.30
CA PRO A 42 -14.67 -17.38 -7.33
C PRO A 42 -14.35 -18.09 -8.65
N PHE A 43 -15.37 -18.71 -9.28
CA PHE A 43 -15.27 -19.52 -10.50
C PHE A 43 -14.87 -21.00 -10.36
N GLY A 44 -14.82 -21.58 -9.16
CA GLY A 44 -14.65 -23.04 -9.03
C GLY A 44 -13.21 -23.53 -9.25
N ILE A 45 -12.22 -22.67 -8.94
CA ILE A 45 -10.79 -22.95 -9.13
C ILE A 45 -10.17 -23.30 -7.78
N ASP A 46 -9.26 -24.28 -7.77
CA ASP A 46 -8.52 -24.72 -6.59
C ASP A 46 -7.82 -23.53 -5.91
N PRO A 47 -7.92 -23.36 -4.58
CA PRO A 47 -7.37 -22.17 -3.91
C PRO A 47 -5.86 -22.01 -4.00
N VAL A 48 -5.14 -23.12 -4.24
CA VAL A 48 -3.70 -23.14 -4.52
C VAL A 48 -3.36 -22.47 -5.86
N ILE A 49 -4.25 -22.56 -6.84
CA ILE A 49 -4.10 -21.94 -8.17
C ILE A 49 -4.74 -20.54 -8.17
N TRP A 50 -5.84 -20.36 -7.45
CA TRP A 50 -6.51 -19.07 -7.32
C TRP A 50 -5.59 -18.03 -6.67
N ALA A 51 -5.03 -18.32 -5.49
CA ALA A 51 -4.22 -17.35 -4.73
C ALA A 51 -3.09 -16.67 -5.54
N PRO A 52 -2.22 -17.39 -6.27
CA PRO A 52 -1.22 -16.76 -7.12
C PRO A 52 -1.83 -16.03 -8.32
N LEU A 53 -2.91 -16.56 -8.91
CA LEU A 53 -3.62 -15.90 -10.01
C LEU A 53 -4.22 -14.55 -9.57
N ARG A 54 -4.73 -14.43 -8.33
CA ARG A 54 -5.16 -13.14 -7.75
C ARG A 54 -4.08 -12.11 -7.83
N LEU A 55 -2.92 -12.51 -7.35
CA LEU A 55 -1.82 -11.62 -7.07
C LEU A 55 -1.24 -11.15 -8.39
N VAL A 56 -1.13 -12.05 -9.37
CA VAL A 56 -0.72 -11.69 -10.73
C VAL A 56 -1.71 -10.71 -11.37
N ILE A 57 -3.02 -10.95 -11.29
CA ILE A 57 -4.03 -10.03 -11.84
C ILE A 57 -3.97 -8.67 -11.13
N ALA A 58 -3.89 -8.67 -9.80
CA ALA A 58 -3.81 -7.44 -9.01
C ALA A 58 -2.55 -6.63 -9.34
N VAL A 59 -1.39 -7.29 -9.45
CA VAL A 59 -0.12 -6.65 -9.85
C VAL A 59 -0.22 -6.10 -11.27
N LEU A 60 -0.78 -6.85 -12.22
CA LEU A 60 -0.97 -6.38 -13.59
C LEU A 60 -1.90 -5.17 -13.66
N LEU A 61 -2.97 -5.15 -12.87
CA LEU A 61 -3.88 -4.00 -12.78
C LEU A 61 -3.19 -2.78 -12.17
N VAL A 62 -2.41 -2.95 -11.09
CA VAL A 62 -1.65 -1.85 -10.48
C VAL A 62 -0.60 -1.30 -11.43
N VAL A 63 0.16 -2.18 -12.10
CA VAL A 63 1.13 -1.77 -13.13
C VAL A 63 0.43 -1.04 -14.27
N GLY A 64 -0.69 -1.59 -14.76
CA GLY A 64 -1.52 -0.94 -15.78
C GLY A 64 -2.00 0.45 -15.34
N LEU A 65 -2.48 0.58 -14.11
CA LEU A 65 -2.93 1.85 -13.53
C LEU A 65 -1.78 2.86 -13.44
N VAL A 66 -0.62 2.44 -12.92
CA VAL A 66 0.54 3.33 -12.75
C VAL A 66 1.08 3.81 -14.09
N PHE A 67 1.24 2.92 -15.08
CA PHE A 67 1.74 3.30 -16.40
C PHE A 67 0.76 4.19 -17.18
N ASN A 68 -0.53 3.82 -17.24
CA ASN A 68 -1.54 4.63 -17.92
C ASN A 68 -1.77 5.97 -17.19
N GLY A 69 -1.78 5.93 -15.86
CA GLY A 69 -1.88 7.11 -15.01
C GLY A 69 -0.71 8.08 -15.22
N ALA A 70 0.52 7.57 -15.27
CA ALA A 70 1.70 8.39 -15.55
C ALA A 70 1.64 9.04 -16.94
N LEU A 71 1.26 8.28 -17.98
CA LEU A 71 1.10 8.82 -19.34
C LEU A 71 0.03 9.91 -19.40
N ALA A 72 -1.13 9.68 -18.76
CA ALA A 72 -2.20 10.67 -18.67
C ALA A 72 -1.76 11.92 -17.90
N GLN A 73 -1.07 11.75 -16.77
CA GLN A 73 -0.61 12.85 -15.93
C GLN A 73 0.40 13.75 -16.66
N ILE A 74 1.36 13.16 -17.39
CA ILE A 74 2.32 13.94 -18.20
C ILE A 74 1.60 14.76 -19.28
N TYR A 75 0.60 14.18 -19.95
CA TYR A 75 -0.19 14.89 -20.96
C TYR A 75 -1.02 16.03 -20.33
N LEU A 76 -1.74 15.72 -19.25
CA LEU A 76 -2.59 16.67 -18.54
C LEU A 76 -1.79 17.82 -17.96
N GLU A 77 -0.64 17.54 -17.32
CA GLU A 77 0.22 18.55 -16.73
C GLU A 77 0.67 19.57 -17.78
N ARG A 78 1.13 19.13 -18.95
CA ARG A 78 1.53 20.04 -20.04
C ARG A 78 0.36 20.89 -20.53
N LYS A 79 -0.84 20.30 -20.64
CA LYS A 79 -2.02 21.01 -21.14
C LYS A 79 -2.55 22.02 -20.12
N ILE A 80 -2.61 21.64 -18.85
CA ILE A 80 -3.04 22.51 -17.75
C ILE A 80 -2.04 23.65 -17.57
N GLN A 81 -0.73 23.38 -17.56
CA GLN A 81 0.29 24.42 -17.47
C GLN A 81 0.23 25.38 -18.65
N ALA A 82 -0.05 24.89 -19.86
CA ALA A 82 -0.22 25.74 -21.03
C ALA A 82 -1.45 26.67 -20.89
N ILE A 83 -2.59 26.14 -20.42
CA ILE A 83 -3.81 26.92 -20.16
C ILE A 83 -3.57 27.98 -19.08
N ILE A 84 -2.89 27.64 -17.98
CA ILE A 84 -2.55 28.60 -16.91
C ILE A 84 -1.66 29.73 -17.44
N GLN A 85 -0.75 29.41 -18.36
CA GLN A 85 0.19 30.35 -18.97
C GLN A 85 -0.39 31.08 -20.19
N ASP A 86 -1.68 30.93 -20.48
CA ASP A 86 -2.34 31.49 -21.67
C ASP A 86 -1.60 31.17 -22.99
N ARG A 87 -1.08 29.94 -23.10
CA ARG A 87 -0.49 29.41 -24.33
C ARG A 87 -1.15 28.11 -24.75
N LEU A 88 -1.09 27.83 -26.04
CA LEU A 88 -1.60 26.55 -26.57
C LEU A 88 -0.65 25.41 -26.16
N GLY A 89 -1.25 24.36 -25.59
CA GLY A 89 -0.53 23.12 -25.25
C GLY A 89 -0.20 22.26 -26.48
N PRO A 90 0.13 20.98 -26.28
CA PRO A 90 0.45 20.07 -27.39
C PRO A 90 -0.73 19.93 -28.37
N LEU A 91 -0.53 20.28 -29.65
CA LEU A 91 -1.55 20.22 -30.71
C LEU A 91 -1.16 19.38 -31.94
N HIS A 92 0.13 19.15 -32.18
CA HIS A 92 0.63 18.65 -33.47
C HIS A 92 0.75 17.12 -33.55
N THR A 93 1.01 16.45 -32.44
CA THR A 93 1.36 15.01 -32.39
C THR A 93 0.10 14.15 -32.26
N GLY A 94 -0.82 14.27 -33.22
CA GLY A 94 -2.12 13.57 -33.23
C GLY A 94 -3.31 14.43 -32.77
N PRO A 95 -4.55 13.88 -32.75
CA PRO A 95 -5.74 14.61 -32.30
C PRO A 95 -5.56 15.08 -30.86
N TRP A 96 -5.67 16.39 -30.64
CA TRP A 96 -5.38 17.07 -29.35
C TRP A 96 -4.00 16.78 -28.75
N GLY A 97 -3.02 16.31 -29.53
CA GLY A 97 -1.66 16.02 -29.06
C GLY A 97 -1.52 14.78 -28.18
N LEU A 98 -2.48 13.84 -28.21
CA LEU A 98 -2.46 12.63 -27.38
C LEU A 98 -1.27 11.71 -27.64
N LEU A 99 -0.73 11.67 -28.87
CA LEU A 99 0.41 10.80 -29.19
C LEU A 99 1.75 11.40 -28.73
N GLN A 100 1.77 12.60 -28.15
CA GLN A 100 3.00 13.23 -27.68
C GLN A 100 3.72 12.40 -26.61
N THR A 101 2.99 11.86 -25.65
CA THR A 101 3.58 11.08 -24.55
C THR A 101 4.17 9.75 -25.05
N PHE A 102 3.53 9.13 -26.06
CA PHE A 102 4.08 7.97 -26.76
C PHE A 102 5.34 8.31 -27.56
N ALA A 103 5.35 9.44 -28.28
CA ALA A 103 6.53 9.90 -29.01
C ALA A 103 7.72 10.18 -28.07
N ASP A 104 7.45 10.77 -26.89
CA ASP A 104 8.47 11.01 -25.88
C ASP A 104 9.03 9.71 -25.30
N ALA A 105 8.18 8.69 -25.07
CA ALA A 105 8.63 7.38 -24.62
C ALA A 105 9.55 6.70 -25.65
N ILE A 106 9.16 6.69 -26.92
CA ILE A 106 9.98 6.13 -28.02
C ILE A 106 11.32 6.88 -28.11
N LYS A 107 11.28 8.21 -28.01
CA LYS A 107 12.48 9.05 -28.03
C LYS A 107 13.43 8.72 -26.87
N LEU A 108 12.91 8.51 -25.66
CA LEU A 108 13.72 8.15 -24.49
C LEU A 108 14.33 6.76 -24.61
N LEU A 109 13.59 5.78 -25.18
CA LEU A 109 14.11 4.43 -25.43
C LEU A 109 15.21 4.40 -26.51
N GLY A 110 15.07 5.24 -27.54
CA GLY A 110 16.08 5.39 -28.59
C GLY A 110 17.25 6.29 -28.19
N LYS A 111 17.24 6.88 -26.99
CA LYS A 111 18.30 7.79 -26.55
C LYS A 111 19.46 6.98 -25.97
N GLU A 112 20.67 7.33 -26.38
CA GLU A 112 21.90 6.75 -25.84
C GLU A 112 22.00 7.00 -24.33
N ASP A 113 22.22 5.93 -23.56
CA ASP A 113 22.47 5.97 -22.13
C ASP A 113 23.95 6.32 -21.86
N ILE A 114 24.24 7.62 -21.77
CA ILE A 114 25.59 8.13 -21.54
C ILE A 114 25.87 8.18 -20.03
N ARG A 115 26.84 7.39 -19.57
CA ARG A 115 27.35 7.42 -18.19
C ARG A 115 28.70 8.12 -18.11
N ALA A 116 28.87 9.00 -17.12
CA ALA A 116 30.15 9.65 -16.86
C ALA A 116 31.19 8.64 -16.35
N ARG A 117 32.46 8.84 -16.72
CA ARG A 117 33.55 7.89 -16.48
C ARG A 117 33.88 7.68 -15.00
N LEU A 118 33.71 8.72 -14.18
CA LEU A 118 34.06 8.73 -12.76
C LEU A 118 32.89 8.36 -11.83
N THR A 119 31.73 8.02 -12.39
CA THR A 119 30.51 7.66 -11.65
C THR A 119 30.61 6.25 -11.05
N ASP A 120 30.07 6.05 -9.85
CA ASP A 120 29.94 4.71 -9.26
C ASP A 120 28.86 3.92 -10.02
N LYS A 121 29.27 2.84 -10.69
CA LYS A 121 28.42 2.07 -11.60
C LYS A 121 27.26 1.39 -10.90
N TRP A 122 27.49 0.87 -9.68
CA TRP A 122 26.50 0.05 -8.98
C TRP A 122 25.41 0.93 -8.40
N PHE A 123 25.80 1.97 -7.67
CA PHE A 123 24.83 2.88 -7.05
C PHE A 123 24.12 3.75 -8.08
N PHE A 124 24.77 4.16 -9.16
CA PHE A 124 24.12 4.99 -10.19
C PHE A 124 23.03 4.22 -10.96
N LEU A 125 23.26 2.93 -11.23
CA LEU A 125 22.27 2.08 -11.90
C LEU A 125 21.16 1.64 -10.94
N ALA A 126 21.49 1.38 -9.67
CA ALA A 126 20.51 0.95 -8.67
C ALA A 126 19.64 2.09 -8.13
N ALA A 127 20.12 3.34 -8.16
CA ALA A 127 19.44 4.47 -7.53
C ALA A 127 17.99 4.68 -8.04
N PRO A 128 17.70 4.68 -9.35
CA PRO A 128 16.32 4.78 -9.82
C PRO A 128 15.44 3.64 -9.27
N SER A 129 15.94 2.40 -9.28
CA SER A 129 15.21 1.23 -8.78
C SER A 129 14.91 1.33 -7.27
N ILE A 130 15.83 1.89 -6.49
CA ILE A 130 15.64 2.12 -5.04
C ILE A 130 14.51 3.13 -4.78
N VAL A 131 14.33 4.13 -5.66
CA VAL A 131 13.24 5.10 -5.56
C VAL A 131 11.91 4.50 -6.03
N PHE A 132 11.91 3.74 -7.13
CA PHE A 132 10.69 3.15 -7.68
C PHE A 132 10.12 2.00 -6.83
N SER A 133 10.98 1.23 -6.15
CA SER A 133 10.55 0.09 -5.31
C SER A 133 9.53 0.48 -4.22
N PRO A 134 9.82 1.42 -3.30
CA PRO A 134 8.86 1.86 -2.29
C PRO A 134 7.62 2.55 -2.89
N MET A 135 7.76 3.24 -4.02
CA MET A 135 6.62 3.83 -4.73
C MET A 135 5.62 2.75 -5.17
N LEU A 136 6.11 1.66 -5.79
CA LEU A 136 5.24 0.56 -6.21
C LEU A 136 4.69 -0.22 -5.00
N ALA A 137 5.51 -0.42 -3.97
CA ALA A 137 5.11 -1.11 -2.74
C ALA A 137 3.96 -0.37 -2.01
N SER A 138 3.90 0.95 -2.10
CA SER A 138 2.85 1.76 -1.45
C SER A 138 1.42 1.41 -1.93
N TYR A 139 1.26 0.92 -3.16
CA TYR A 139 -0.06 0.56 -3.71
C TYR A 139 -0.68 -0.69 -3.08
N VAL A 140 0.09 -1.48 -2.31
CA VAL A 140 -0.40 -2.70 -1.66
C VAL A 140 -1.48 -2.42 -0.61
N VAL A 141 -1.37 -1.28 0.07
CA VAL A 141 -2.26 -0.90 1.19
C VAL A 141 -3.51 -0.16 0.72
N ILE A 142 -3.52 0.37 -0.52
CA ILE A 142 -4.62 1.20 -1.00
C ILE A 142 -5.83 0.30 -1.36
N PRO A 143 -7.00 0.50 -0.74
CA PRO A 143 -8.22 -0.22 -1.11
C PRO A 143 -8.81 0.37 -2.38
N PHE A 144 -8.92 -0.42 -3.45
CA PHE A 144 -9.52 0.03 -4.71
C PHE A 144 -11.05 -0.14 -4.75
N ALA A 145 -11.55 -1.18 -4.09
CA ALA A 145 -12.98 -1.47 -3.97
C ALA A 145 -13.25 -2.34 -2.72
N PRO A 146 -14.50 -2.46 -2.23
CA PRO A 146 -14.84 -3.39 -1.16
C PRO A 146 -14.40 -4.82 -1.50
N GLY A 147 -13.52 -5.40 -0.68
CA GLY A 147 -12.96 -6.74 -0.90
C GLY A 147 -11.80 -6.81 -1.90
N ILE A 148 -11.40 -5.70 -2.53
CA ILE A 148 -10.23 -5.60 -3.42
C ILE A 148 -9.16 -4.75 -2.74
N VAL A 149 -8.38 -5.42 -1.88
CA VAL A 149 -7.22 -4.85 -1.18
C VAL A 149 -6.02 -5.76 -1.46
N GLY A 150 -4.85 -5.17 -1.72
CA GLY A 150 -3.62 -5.91 -2.03
C GLY A 150 -3.18 -6.78 -0.85
N ALA A 151 -2.97 -6.15 0.31
CA ALA A 151 -2.83 -6.83 1.59
C ALA A 151 -3.51 -5.99 2.68
N ASP A 152 -4.37 -6.63 3.47
CA ASP A 152 -4.97 -5.99 4.63
C ASP A 152 -3.96 -6.00 5.78
N LEU A 153 -3.38 -4.84 6.05
CA LEU A 153 -2.33 -4.63 7.05
C LEU A 153 -2.91 -3.80 8.19
N ASN A 154 -2.92 -4.35 9.41
CA ASN A 154 -3.33 -3.64 10.63
C ASN A 154 -2.51 -2.35 10.88
N VAL A 155 -1.31 -2.24 10.28
CA VAL A 155 -0.39 -1.10 10.39
C VAL A 155 -0.15 -0.41 9.03
N GLY A 156 -1.20 -0.28 8.20
CA GLY A 156 -1.11 0.29 6.85
C GLY A 156 -0.57 1.74 6.80
N LEU A 157 -0.98 2.60 7.72
CA LEU A 157 -0.51 4.00 7.80
C LEU A 157 0.99 4.12 8.11
N LEU A 158 1.48 3.31 9.06
CA LEU A 158 2.89 3.25 9.41
C LEU A 158 3.73 2.68 8.26
N TYR A 159 3.19 1.69 7.54
CA TYR A 159 3.82 1.13 6.35
C TYR A 159 4.01 2.20 5.25
N MET A 160 2.96 2.96 4.92
CA MET A 160 3.03 4.02 3.91
C MET A 160 4.06 5.10 4.28
N THR A 161 4.11 5.48 5.55
CA THR A 161 5.08 6.46 6.06
C THR A 161 6.52 5.92 5.97
N THR A 162 6.74 4.65 6.32
CA THR A 162 8.06 4.01 6.26
C THR A 162 8.60 3.97 4.83
N LEU A 163 7.72 3.67 3.85
CA LEU A 163 8.10 3.68 2.44
C LEU A 163 8.46 5.09 1.93
N GLY A 164 7.77 6.13 2.43
CA GLY A 164 8.12 7.53 2.17
C GLY A 164 9.55 7.86 2.61
N SER A 165 9.95 7.43 3.81
CA SER A 165 11.30 7.67 4.30
C SER A 165 12.37 6.93 3.48
N MET A 166 12.05 5.74 2.93
CA MET A 166 12.97 5.00 2.06
C MET A 166 13.23 5.71 0.72
N THR A 167 12.25 6.40 0.15
CA THR A 167 12.44 7.16 -1.10
C THR A 167 13.51 8.26 -0.98
N VAL A 168 13.63 8.90 0.19
CA VAL A 168 14.63 9.96 0.42
C VAL A 168 16.06 9.42 0.29
N LEU A 169 16.32 8.21 0.80
CA LEU A 169 17.63 7.57 0.69
C LEU A 169 18.02 7.34 -0.77
N GLY A 170 17.07 6.93 -1.62
CA GLY A 170 17.31 6.74 -3.04
C GLY A 170 17.77 8.01 -3.75
N ILE A 171 17.20 9.17 -3.39
CA ILE A 171 17.56 10.48 -3.96
C ILE A 171 18.99 10.89 -3.56
N VAL A 172 19.37 10.67 -2.30
CA VAL A 172 20.73 10.98 -1.82
C VAL A 172 21.77 10.08 -2.50
N ILE A 173 21.47 8.79 -2.62
CA ILE A 173 22.35 7.82 -3.30
C ILE A 173 22.51 8.19 -4.78
N ALA A 174 21.44 8.62 -5.46
CA ALA A 174 21.51 9.10 -6.85
C ALA A 174 22.45 10.31 -6.99
N GLY A 175 22.33 11.28 -6.07
CA GLY A 175 23.18 12.47 -6.03
C GLY A 175 24.66 12.12 -5.78
N TRP A 176 24.92 11.25 -4.79
CA TRP A 176 26.27 10.79 -4.45
C TRP A 176 26.92 9.98 -5.58
N ALA A 177 26.21 8.99 -6.13
CA ALA A 177 26.73 8.08 -7.14
C ALA A 177 27.20 8.79 -8.41
N SER A 178 26.56 9.92 -8.76
CA SER A 178 26.88 10.72 -9.95
C SER A 178 28.29 11.32 -9.94
N ASN A 179 29.00 11.34 -8.80
CA ASN A 179 30.35 11.90 -8.63
C ASN A 179 30.51 13.32 -9.21
N ASN A 180 29.51 14.17 -8.97
CA ASN A 180 29.52 15.58 -9.35
C ASN A 180 29.04 16.45 -8.17
N LYS A 181 29.85 17.44 -7.78
CA LYS A 181 29.54 18.37 -6.68
C LYS A 181 28.18 19.07 -6.86
N TYR A 182 27.82 19.45 -8.09
CA TYR A 182 26.55 20.13 -8.34
C TYR A 182 25.34 19.22 -8.12
N SER A 183 25.41 17.98 -8.60
CA SER A 183 24.36 16.97 -8.41
C SER A 183 24.21 16.59 -6.93
N LEU A 184 25.34 16.45 -6.21
CA LEU A 184 25.34 16.16 -4.79
C LEU A 184 24.67 17.26 -3.96
N ILE A 185 24.99 18.53 -4.22
CA ILE A 185 24.36 19.67 -3.51
C ILE A 185 22.86 19.74 -3.84
N GLY A 186 22.47 19.50 -5.11
CA GLY A 186 21.06 19.41 -5.50
C GLY A 186 20.31 18.30 -4.76
N GLY A 187 20.89 17.10 -4.72
CA GLY A 187 20.34 15.95 -4.00
C GLY A 187 20.18 16.20 -2.49
N LEU A 188 21.17 16.83 -1.85
CA LEU A 188 21.10 17.19 -0.42
C LEU A 188 20.01 18.22 -0.13
N ARG A 189 19.77 19.19 -1.03
CA ARG A 189 18.69 20.17 -0.87
C ARG A 189 17.31 19.51 -0.99
N SER A 190 17.13 18.64 -1.98
CA SER A 190 15.89 17.87 -2.13
C SER A 190 15.65 16.95 -0.94
N ALA A 191 16.69 16.27 -0.44
CA ALA A 191 16.60 15.43 0.75
C ALA A 191 16.21 16.23 2.00
N GLY A 192 16.84 17.39 2.22
CA GLY A 192 16.50 18.26 3.34
C GLY A 192 15.05 18.74 3.30
N GLN A 193 14.54 19.08 2.10
CA GLN A 193 13.14 19.45 1.92
C GLN A 193 12.19 18.28 2.21
N LEU A 194 12.45 17.09 1.66
CA LEU A 194 11.59 15.92 1.84
C LEU A 194 11.52 15.47 3.31
N ILE A 195 12.68 15.39 4.00
CA ILE A 195 12.73 15.04 5.43
C ILE A 195 11.94 16.05 6.26
N SER A 196 12.06 17.34 5.92
CA SER A 196 11.36 18.41 6.63
C SER A 196 9.84 18.35 6.46
N TYR A 197 9.34 17.80 5.34
CA TYR A 197 7.90 17.58 5.12
C TYR A 197 7.39 16.23 5.67
N GLU A 198 8.27 15.25 5.93
CA GLU A 198 7.86 13.99 6.55
C GLU A 198 7.43 14.15 8.01
N VAL A 199 8.16 14.95 8.80
CA VAL A 199 7.82 15.17 10.21
C VAL A 199 6.40 15.76 10.40
N PRO A 200 6.01 16.86 9.73
CA PRO A 200 4.64 17.37 9.85
C PRO A 200 3.60 16.43 9.25
N GLN A 201 3.93 15.68 8.19
CA GLN A 201 3.06 14.63 7.67
C GLN A 201 2.77 13.59 8.75
N ILE A 202 3.79 13.06 9.43
CA ILE A 202 3.64 12.09 10.53
C ILE A 202 2.80 12.68 11.67
N LEU A 203 3.08 13.92 12.07
CA LEU A 203 2.33 14.58 13.14
C LEU A 203 0.85 14.73 12.79
N SER A 204 0.53 15.03 11.54
CA SER A 204 -0.86 15.09 11.07
C SER A 204 -1.54 13.72 11.09
N LEU A 205 -0.83 12.65 10.74
CA LEU A 205 -1.38 11.29 10.75
C LEU A 205 -1.70 10.81 12.18
N VAL A 206 -0.89 11.19 13.17
CA VAL A 206 -1.14 10.84 14.59
C VAL A 206 -2.48 11.39 15.09
N THR A 207 -2.94 12.54 14.59
CA THR A 207 -4.23 13.11 15.01
C THR A 207 -5.45 12.35 14.46
N VAL A 208 -5.29 11.55 13.42
CA VAL A 208 -6.37 10.82 12.75
C VAL A 208 -6.61 9.46 13.40
N VAL A 209 -5.58 8.88 14.03
CA VAL A 209 -5.61 7.57 14.71
C VAL A 209 -5.99 7.73 16.18
#